data_AF-A0A3N2GW92-F1
#
_entry.id   AF-A0A3N2GW92-F1
#
_cell.length_a   1.000
_cell.length_b   1.000
_cell.length_c   1.000
_cell.angle_alpha   90.00
_cell.angle_beta   90.00
_cell.angle_gamma   90.00
#
_symmetry.space_group_name_H-M   'P 1'
#
loop_
_entity.id
_entity.type
_entity.pdbx_description
1 polymer ?
#
loop_
_entity_poly.entity_id
_entity_poly.type
_entity_poly.pdbx_seq_one_letter_code
_entity_poly.pdbx_strand_id
1 'polypeptide(L)'
;MTEEGKWISNVPRCHSDWRTVEFTRQRVYEPHLGEPAATDPLEVEIAEKTRGRLITSSVLYALPVALAVLFRLTGPAVWAVTAVFTVLAALSVWTLACRIRPLGRLLRMPAAVLTPGPGHLLMSDRTVSIALPGPQPRWVVARMPRSKRLLLARERRVFMLGPDARGRLVLRVPGSIIGQFGRVRTAPTPGSRDPGEVAPDAVVIAFVRELRLRAALVSTAFLVAGAFVWVLAEAGAEAFGFPRPNGVTAVFCVAYALLGVARPVQVRSIARAVRTQPWTELGVTLDTPVEPHATGTGNAMGRVTLPGGRVARVRFGRQPLDLLVNVRETQRLWVLGVPERGRRLVAGVPGHPVLGHVRLD
;
A
#
# COMPACT_ATOMS: atom_id res chain seq x y z
N MET A 1 45.65 24.66 -36.93
CA MET A 1 44.41 24.28 -37.66
C MET A 1 44.21 22.80 -37.41
N THR A 2 43.32 22.34 -36.54
CA THR A 2 41.97 22.79 -36.09
C THR A 2 41.77 22.32 -34.64
N GLU A 3 41.63 23.21 -33.65
CA GLU A 3 40.38 23.76 -33.07
C GLU A 3 39.31 22.70 -32.73
N GLU A 4 39.13 22.38 -31.45
CA GLU A 4 38.25 23.05 -30.46
C GLU A 4 36.77 22.64 -30.59
N GLY A 5 36.24 22.05 -29.50
CA GLY A 5 34.86 21.61 -29.39
C GLY A 5 34.48 21.31 -27.93
N LYS A 6 34.68 22.30 -27.06
CA LYS A 6 34.45 22.28 -25.61
C LYS A 6 33.08 22.89 -25.28
N TRP A 7 32.02 22.08 -25.19
CA TRP A 7 30.66 22.47 -24.79
C TRP A 7 29.94 21.17 -24.34
N ILE A 8 29.36 20.94 -23.16
CA ILE A 8 28.77 21.76 -22.10
C ILE A 8 28.94 20.97 -20.78
N SER A 9 29.77 21.49 -19.87
CA SER A 9 29.73 21.18 -18.45
C SER A 9 29.05 22.34 -17.74
N ASN A 10 27.75 22.23 -17.45
CA ASN A 10 27.06 23.06 -16.46
C ASN A 10 25.67 22.48 -16.16
N VAL A 11 25.65 21.33 -15.48
CA VAL A 11 24.50 20.96 -14.66
C VAL A 11 24.73 21.64 -13.31
N PRO A 12 23.83 22.52 -12.84
CA PRO A 12 23.98 23.12 -11.52
C PRO A 12 23.93 22.00 -10.49
N ARG A 13 25.07 21.72 -9.83
CA ARG A 13 25.08 20.97 -8.58
C ARG A 13 24.33 21.84 -7.57
N CYS A 14 23.05 21.54 -7.36
CA CYS A 14 22.35 21.98 -6.16
C CYS A 14 23.07 21.35 -4.96
N HIS A 15 24.07 22.06 -4.43
CA HIS A 15 24.47 21.94 -3.03
C HIS A 15 23.35 22.55 -2.19
N SER A 16 22.24 21.84 -2.09
CA SER A 16 21.32 22.01 -0.99
C SER A 16 21.99 21.41 0.23
N ASP A 17 22.37 22.29 1.14
CA ASP A 17 22.87 22.03 2.48
C ASP A 17 21.77 21.31 3.28
N TRP A 18 21.58 20.02 2.99
CA TRP A 18 20.74 19.14 3.80
C TRP A 18 21.50 18.96 5.10
N ARG A 19 21.14 19.75 6.12
CA ARG A 19 21.47 19.39 7.50
C ARG A 19 21.09 17.94 7.66
N THR A 20 22.10 17.08 7.80
CA THR A 20 21.97 15.69 8.21
C THR A 20 21.27 15.72 9.55
N VAL A 21 19.94 15.67 9.52
CA VAL A 21 19.16 15.25 10.66
C VAL A 21 19.71 13.87 10.96
N GLU A 22 20.53 13.76 12.01
CA GLU A 22 20.86 12.46 12.58
C GLU A 22 19.53 11.77 12.79
N PHE A 23 19.25 10.78 11.94
CA PHE A 23 18.07 9.94 12.05
C PHE A 23 18.28 9.05 13.27
N THR A 24 18.18 9.67 14.45
CA THR A 24 18.05 8.99 15.72
C THR A 24 16.89 8.03 15.54
N ARG A 25 17.17 6.74 15.69
CA ARG A 25 16.28 5.61 15.36
C ARG A 25 14.82 5.96 15.66
N GLN A 26 14.06 6.27 14.60
CA GLN A 26 12.71 6.76 14.77
C GLN A 26 11.86 5.66 15.39
N ARG A 27 11.15 5.97 16.48
CA ARG A 27 10.19 5.03 17.06
C ARG A 27 9.08 4.82 16.03
N VAL A 28 8.90 3.56 15.64
CA VAL A 28 7.87 3.11 14.70
C VAL A 28 7.17 1.91 15.28
N TYR A 29 6.01 1.56 14.73
CA TYR A 29 5.33 0.34 15.10
C TYR A 29 6.19 -0.89 14.84
N GLU A 30 6.27 -1.75 15.86
CA GLU A 30 6.88 -3.06 15.81
C GLU A 30 5.89 -4.05 16.44
N PRO A 31 5.66 -5.23 15.82
CA PRO A 31 4.84 -6.27 16.45
C PRO A 31 5.42 -6.71 17.80
N HIS A 32 4.55 -7.04 18.75
CA HIS A 32 4.96 -7.62 20.04
C HIS A 32 5.67 -8.96 19.82
N LEU A 33 6.95 -9.01 20.19
CA LEU A 33 7.80 -10.18 19.95
C LEU A 33 7.41 -11.34 20.88
N GLY A 34 7.41 -12.56 20.36
CA GLY A 34 7.06 -13.76 21.12
C GLY A 34 5.56 -13.96 21.35
N GLU A 35 4.75 -12.92 21.13
CA GLU A 35 3.30 -13.02 21.22
C GLU A 35 2.66 -13.33 19.87
N PRO A 36 1.56 -14.09 19.85
CA PRO A 36 0.74 -14.24 18.66
C PRO A 36 0.28 -12.88 18.14
N ALA A 37 0.43 -12.61 16.86
CA ALA A 37 0.01 -11.33 16.29
C ALA A 37 -1.52 -11.06 16.43
N ALA A 38 -2.30 -12.13 16.65
CA ALA A 38 -3.72 -12.07 16.98
C ALA A 38 -4.03 -11.48 18.38
N THR A 39 -3.02 -11.23 19.23
CA THR A 39 -3.22 -10.50 20.49
C THR A 39 -3.54 -9.02 20.25
N ASP A 40 -3.10 -8.45 19.12
CA ASP A 40 -3.55 -7.12 18.69
C ASP A 40 -4.92 -7.22 18.01
N PRO A 41 -6.00 -6.69 18.61
CA PRO A 41 -7.35 -6.79 18.05
C PRO A 41 -7.45 -6.12 16.67
N LEU A 42 -6.61 -5.12 16.40
CA LEU A 42 -6.61 -4.44 15.10
C LEU A 42 -6.17 -5.38 13.97
N GLU A 43 -5.22 -6.28 14.22
CA GLU A 43 -4.76 -7.23 13.21
C GLU A 43 -5.83 -8.25 12.83
N VAL A 44 -6.57 -8.74 13.83
CA VAL A 44 -7.70 -9.64 13.64
C VAL A 44 -8.80 -8.94 12.85
N GLU A 45 -9.17 -7.73 13.25
CA GLU A 45 -10.22 -6.95 12.59
C GLU A 45 -9.89 -6.64 11.13
N ILE A 46 -8.62 -6.30 10.82
CA ILE A 46 -8.16 -6.10 9.43
C ILE A 46 -8.34 -7.37 8.61
N ALA A 47 -7.95 -8.53 9.15
CA ALA A 47 -8.05 -9.81 8.46
C ALA A 47 -9.52 -10.19 8.22
N GLU A 48 -10.40 -9.97 9.20
CA GLU A 48 -11.83 -10.26 9.12
C GLU A 48 -12.55 -9.34 8.13
N LYS A 49 -12.31 -8.02 8.18
CA LYS A 49 -12.89 -7.07 7.20
C LYS A 49 -12.42 -7.38 5.79
N THR A 50 -11.14 -7.73 5.61
CA THR A 50 -10.62 -8.14 4.29
C THR A 50 -11.29 -9.43 3.82
N ARG A 51 -11.50 -10.40 4.71
CA ARG A 51 -12.22 -11.65 4.41
C ARG A 51 -13.66 -11.38 4.01
N GLY A 52 -14.40 -10.62 4.81
CA GLY A 52 -15.80 -10.28 4.56
C GLY A 52 -15.97 -9.60 3.21
N ARG A 53 -15.14 -8.59 2.92
CA ARG A 53 -15.13 -7.94 1.59
C ARG A 53 -14.91 -8.92 0.45
N LEU A 54 -13.92 -9.81 0.54
CA LEU A 54 -13.67 -10.77 -0.54
C LEU A 54 -14.84 -11.74 -0.75
N ILE A 55 -15.50 -12.17 0.33
CA ILE A 55 -16.71 -13.00 0.24
C ILE A 55 -17.83 -12.22 -0.46
N THR A 56 -18.14 -11.01 0.01
CA THR A 56 -19.17 -10.15 -0.60
C THR A 56 -18.87 -9.86 -2.07
N SER A 57 -17.62 -9.53 -2.40
CA SER A 57 -17.20 -9.32 -3.79
C SER A 57 -17.32 -10.59 -4.63
N SER A 58 -16.98 -11.77 -4.10
CA SER A 58 -17.12 -13.04 -4.82
C SER A 58 -18.58 -13.30 -5.20
N VAL A 59 -19.52 -13.08 -4.26
CA VAL A 59 -20.96 -13.24 -4.49
C VAL A 59 -21.45 -12.21 -5.51
N LEU A 60 -21.07 -10.95 -5.35
CA LEU A 60 -21.47 -9.87 -6.25
C LEU A 60 -20.97 -10.10 -7.69
N TYR A 61 -19.77 -10.65 -7.85
CA TYR A 61 -19.22 -10.96 -9.17
C TYR A 61 -19.81 -12.24 -9.78
N ALA A 62 -20.20 -13.23 -8.97
CA ALA A 62 -20.84 -14.44 -9.47
C ALA A 62 -22.30 -14.22 -9.91
N LEU A 63 -23.00 -13.22 -9.33
CA LEU A 63 -24.41 -12.97 -9.61
C LEU A 63 -24.70 -12.65 -11.09
N PRO A 64 -24.00 -11.73 -11.77
CA PRO A 64 -24.22 -11.49 -13.22
C PRO A 64 -24.00 -12.73 -14.07
N VAL A 65 -23.01 -13.57 -13.73
CA VAL A 65 -22.72 -14.83 -14.43
C VAL A 65 -23.90 -15.80 -14.28
N ALA A 66 -24.42 -15.96 -13.06
CA ALA A 66 -25.57 -16.81 -12.80
C ALA A 66 -26.82 -16.33 -13.54
N LEU A 67 -27.08 -15.01 -13.57
CA LEU A 67 -28.20 -14.43 -14.30
C LEU A 67 -28.07 -14.66 -15.81
N ALA A 68 -26.89 -14.45 -16.40
CA ALA A 68 -26.66 -14.70 -17.82
C ALA A 68 -26.93 -16.15 -18.22
N VAL A 69 -26.52 -17.11 -17.38
CA VAL A 69 -26.79 -18.55 -17.58
C VAL A 69 -28.28 -18.86 -17.41
N LEU A 70 -28.91 -18.36 -16.34
CA LEU A 70 -30.31 -18.65 -16.01
C LEU A 70 -31.27 -18.14 -17.09
N PHE A 71 -31.06 -16.90 -17.56
CA PHE A 71 -31.88 -16.29 -18.61
C PHE A 71 -31.43 -16.67 -20.03
N ARG A 72 -30.43 -17.56 -20.16
CA ARG A 72 -29.86 -18.02 -21.45
C ARG A 72 -29.53 -16.85 -22.37
N LEU A 73 -28.93 -15.80 -21.81
CA LEU A 73 -28.59 -14.60 -22.56
C LEU A 73 -27.49 -14.94 -23.58
N THR A 74 -27.73 -14.62 -24.85
CA THR A 74 -26.80 -14.89 -25.95
C THR A 74 -26.33 -13.62 -26.62
N GLY A 75 -25.07 -13.59 -27.03
CA GLY A 75 -24.49 -12.48 -27.79
C GLY A 75 -23.04 -12.20 -27.38
N PRO A 76 -22.21 -11.66 -28.28
CA PRO A 76 -20.79 -11.44 -28.01
C PRO A 76 -20.56 -10.51 -26.81
N ALA A 77 -21.39 -9.48 -26.64
CA ALA A 77 -21.33 -8.57 -25.49
C ALA A 77 -21.62 -9.27 -24.16
N VAL A 78 -22.65 -10.13 -24.12
CA VAL A 78 -23.00 -10.91 -22.92
C VAL A 78 -21.85 -11.83 -22.51
N TRP A 79 -21.24 -12.53 -23.49
CA TRP A 79 -20.09 -13.40 -23.23
C TRP A 79 -18.88 -12.62 -22.70
N ALA A 80 -18.58 -11.45 -23.27
CA ALA A 80 -17.50 -10.60 -22.80
C ALA A 80 -17.70 -10.15 -21.35
N VAL A 81 -18.90 -9.65 -21.01
CA VAL A 81 -19.27 -9.25 -19.64
C VAL A 81 -19.17 -10.44 -18.69
N THR A 82 -19.73 -11.58 -19.07
CA THR A 82 -19.72 -12.81 -18.27
C THR A 82 -18.30 -13.30 -18.01
N ALA A 83 -17.42 -13.24 -19.03
CA ALA A 83 -16.01 -13.61 -18.89
C ALA A 83 -15.28 -12.71 -17.89
N VAL A 84 -15.48 -11.38 -17.97
CA VAL A 84 -14.89 -10.43 -17.02
C VAL A 84 -15.33 -10.74 -15.58
N PHE A 85 -16.64 -10.89 -15.34
CA PHE A 85 -17.16 -11.18 -14.01
C PHE A 85 -16.71 -12.55 -13.48
N THR A 86 -16.61 -13.56 -14.35
CA THR A 86 -16.07 -14.88 -13.99
C THR A 86 -14.61 -14.79 -13.55
N VAL A 87 -13.78 -14.04 -14.28
CA VAL A 87 -12.37 -13.83 -13.91
C VAL A 87 -12.26 -13.08 -12.58
N LEU A 88 -13.08 -12.04 -12.35
CA LEU A 88 -13.11 -11.31 -11.09
C LEU A 88 -13.55 -12.19 -9.91
N ALA A 89 -14.59 -13.00 -10.09
CA ALA A 89 -15.04 -13.97 -9.10
C ALA A 89 -13.94 -15.00 -8.79
N ALA A 90 -13.34 -15.61 -9.81
CA ALA A 90 -12.23 -16.55 -9.65
C ALA A 90 -11.02 -15.93 -8.93
N LEU A 91 -10.63 -14.71 -9.28
CA LEU A 91 -9.53 -13.99 -8.63
C LEU A 91 -9.84 -13.69 -7.15
N SER A 92 -11.09 -13.31 -6.84
CA SER A 92 -11.52 -13.03 -5.46
C SER A 92 -11.53 -14.31 -4.60
N VAL A 93 -12.06 -15.42 -5.12
CA VAL A 93 -12.05 -16.73 -4.47
C VAL A 93 -10.62 -17.25 -4.29
N TRP A 94 -9.78 -17.13 -5.32
CA TRP A 94 -8.37 -17.49 -5.24
C TRP A 94 -7.63 -16.68 -4.17
N THR A 95 -7.85 -15.37 -4.10
CA THR A 95 -7.23 -14.50 -3.09
C THR A 95 -7.69 -14.89 -1.69
N LEU A 96 -8.98 -15.15 -1.52
CA LEU A 96 -9.56 -15.61 -0.26
C LEU A 96 -8.92 -16.93 0.19
N ALA A 97 -8.84 -17.92 -0.72
CA ALA A 97 -8.32 -19.26 -0.43
C ALA A 97 -6.80 -19.28 -0.22
N CYS A 98 -6.04 -18.58 -1.05
CA CYS A 98 -4.58 -18.65 -1.06
C CYS A 98 -3.90 -17.63 -0.14
N ARG A 99 -4.54 -16.51 0.20
CA ARG A 99 -3.94 -15.46 1.05
C ARG A 99 -4.66 -15.24 2.36
N ILE A 100 -5.97 -15.00 2.34
CA ILE A 100 -6.69 -14.58 3.56
C ILE A 100 -7.00 -15.75 4.50
N ARG A 101 -7.42 -16.91 3.99
CA ARG A 101 -7.65 -18.10 4.82
C ARG A 101 -6.40 -18.53 5.60
N PRO A 102 -5.20 -18.60 4.98
CA PRO A 102 -3.96 -18.92 5.70
C PRO A 102 -3.55 -17.85 6.71
N LEU A 103 -3.87 -16.58 6.45
CA LEU A 103 -3.52 -15.47 7.33
C LEU A 103 -4.03 -15.69 8.75
N GLY A 104 -5.27 -16.17 8.92
CA GLY A 104 -5.82 -16.44 10.25
C GLY A 104 -5.04 -17.47 11.06
N ARG A 105 -4.36 -18.43 10.41
CA ARG A 105 -3.44 -19.37 11.08
C ARG A 105 -2.12 -18.71 11.42
N LEU A 106 -1.59 -17.89 10.50
CA LEU A 106 -0.31 -17.19 10.69
C LEU A 106 -0.40 -16.11 11.79
N LEU A 107 -1.54 -15.45 11.96
CA LEU A 107 -1.76 -14.47 13.03
C LEU A 107 -1.74 -15.12 14.42
N ARG A 108 -2.05 -16.42 14.53
CA ARG A 108 -1.95 -17.16 15.80
C ARG A 108 -0.53 -17.60 16.14
N MET A 109 0.43 -17.39 15.23
CA MET A 109 1.82 -17.74 15.46
C MET A 109 2.55 -16.56 16.10
N PRO A 110 3.52 -16.84 17.00
CA PRO A 110 4.29 -15.79 17.64
C PRO A 110 5.11 -14.99 16.62
N ALA A 111 5.20 -13.68 16.83
CA ALA A 111 6.05 -12.84 16.00
C ALA A 111 7.54 -13.06 16.36
N ALA A 112 8.34 -13.34 15.34
CA ALA A 112 9.79 -13.46 15.46
C ALA A 112 10.48 -12.31 14.72
N VAL A 113 11.60 -11.82 15.25
CA VAL A 113 12.45 -10.86 14.56
C VAL A 113 13.58 -11.57 13.84
N LEU A 114 13.85 -11.18 12.60
CA LEU A 114 15.01 -11.61 11.83
C LEU A 114 15.89 -10.39 11.56
N THR A 115 17.15 -10.48 11.96
CA THR A 115 18.18 -9.46 11.74
C THR A 115 19.26 -10.04 10.83
N PRO A 116 19.06 -10.03 9.50
CA PRO A 116 20.04 -10.59 8.58
C PRO A 116 21.37 -9.85 8.62
N GLY A 117 22.45 -10.61 8.82
CA GLY A 117 23.82 -10.14 8.63
C GLY A 117 24.23 -9.97 7.15
N PRO A 118 25.48 -9.60 6.89
CA PRO A 118 26.05 -9.60 5.54
C PRO A 118 25.86 -10.95 4.84
N GLY A 119 25.47 -10.95 3.56
CA GLY A 119 25.18 -12.17 2.80
C GLY A 119 23.90 -12.91 3.17
N HIS A 120 23.24 -12.58 4.28
CA HIS A 120 21.98 -13.20 4.73
C HIS A 120 20.74 -12.47 4.22
N LEU A 121 20.91 -11.33 3.55
CA LEU A 121 19.85 -10.58 2.89
C LEU A 121 20.22 -10.43 1.42
N LEU A 122 19.44 -11.03 0.52
CA LEU A 122 19.64 -10.92 -0.91
C LEU A 122 18.39 -10.33 -1.57
N MET A 123 18.60 -9.45 -2.54
CA MET A 123 17.53 -8.74 -3.25
C MET A 123 17.60 -8.96 -4.74
N SER A 124 16.43 -9.12 -5.36
CA SER A 124 16.22 -9.00 -6.80
C SER A 124 15.17 -7.91 -7.08
N ASP A 125 14.81 -7.69 -8.35
CA ASP A 125 13.88 -6.63 -8.77
C ASP A 125 12.53 -6.63 -8.06
N ARG A 126 12.04 -7.81 -7.69
CA ARG A 126 10.69 -7.97 -7.10
C ARG A 126 10.66 -8.84 -5.86
N THR A 127 11.78 -9.47 -5.50
CA THR A 127 11.83 -10.40 -4.37
C THR A 127 12.96 -10.07 -3.42
N VAL A 128 12.77 -10.46 -2.18
CA VAL A 128 13.81 -10.51 -1.15
C VAL A 128 13.94 -11.96 -0.71
N SER A 129 15.18 -12.40 -0.55
CA SER A 129 15.55 -13.68 0.05
C SER A 129 16.29 -13.39 1.35
N ILE A 130 15.82 -13.95 2.46
CA ILE A 130 16.40 -13.75 3.80
C ILE A 130 16.81 -15.11 4.35
N ALA A 131 18.08 -15.30 4.69
CA ALA A 131 18.53 -16.54 5.28
C ALA A 131 17.91 -16.74 6.66
N LEU A 132 17.43 -17.96 6.93
CA LEU A 132 16.95 -18.36 8.24
C LEU A 132 18.09 -19.00 9.03
N PRO A 133 18.13 -18.82 10.35
CA PRO A 133 19.07 -19.54 11.20
C PRO A 133 18.78 -21.05 11.14
N GLY A 134 19.86 -21.85 11.18
CA GLY A 134 19.79 -23.31 11.23
C GLY A 134 20.94 -23.99 10.48
N PRO A 135 21.11 -25.31 10.68
CA PRO A 135 22.20 -26.08 10.08
C PRO A 135 22.03 -26.30 8.57
N GLN A 136 20.79 -26.28 8.08
CA GLN A 136 20.48 -26.41 6.65
C GLN A 136 20.21 -25.05 6.02
N PRO A 137 20.66 -24.80 4.79
CA PRO A 137 20.39 -23.55 4.08
C PRO A 137 18.88 -23.43 3.84
N ARG A 138 18.25 -22.46 4.51
CA ARG A 138 16.83 -22.14 4.36
C ARG A 138 16.70 -20.64 4.14
N TRP A 139 15.84 -20.28 3.20
CA TRP A 139 15.65 -18.91 2.73
C TRP A 139 14.17 -18.56 2.77
N VAL A 140 13.83 -17.47 3.44
CA VAL A 140 12.52 -16.84 3.26
C VAL A 140 12.53 -16.04 1.98
N VAL A 141 11.70 -16.43 1.02
CA VAL A 141 11.52 -15.70 -0.23
C VAL A 141 10.15 -15.04 -0.25
N ALA A 142 10.13 -13.71 -0.37
CA ALA A 142 8.91 -12.91 -0.43
C ALA A 142 8.97 -11.88 -1.56
N ARG A 143 7.81 -11.62 -2.19
CA ARG A 143 7.67 -10.50 -3.13
C ARG A 143 7.43 -9.23 -2.33
N MET A 144 8.25 -8.20 -2.55
CA MET A 144 8.13 -6.92 -1.86
C MET A 144 8.24 -5.74 -2.84
N PRO A 145 7.46 -4.66 -2.65
CA PRO A 145 7.65 -3.40 -3.35
C PRO A 145 9.06 -2.84 -3.14
N ARG A 146 9.56 -2.06 -4.10
CA ARG A 146 10.91 -1.48 -4.06
C ARG A 146 11.13 -0.65 -2.79
N SER A 147 10.12 0.12 -2.38
CA SER A 147 10.18 0.94 -1.15
C SER A 147 10.44 0.10 0.11
N LYS A 148 9.71 -1.00 0.29
CA LYS A 148 9.92 -1.95 1.40
C LYS A 148 11.24 -2.71 1.29
N ARG A 149 11.70 -3.02 0.07
CA ARG A 149 13.03 -3.61 -0.16
C ARG A 149 14.14 -2.66 0.28
N LEU A 150 14.08 -1.39 -0.13
CA LEU A 150 15.07 -0.40 0.29
C LEU A 150 15.04 -0.16 1.80
N LEU A 151 13.85 -0.14 2.43
CA LEU A 151 13.73 -0.04 3.88
C LEU A 151 14.39 -1.24 4.57
N LEU A 152 14.13 -2.46 4.09
CA LEU A 152 14.74 -3.66 4.64
C LEU A 152 16.26 -3.72 4.44
N ALA A 153 16.76 -3.22 3.31
CA ALA A 153 18.20 -3.09 3.07
C ALA A 153 18.86 -2.11 4.04
N ARG A 154 18.18 -1.01 4.38
CA ARG A 154 18.66 0.01 5.33
C ARG A 154 18.60 -0.48 6.78
N GLU A 155 17.46 -0.98 7.22
CA GLU A 155 17.22 -1.35 8.62
C GLU A 155 17.73 -2.75 8.98
N ARG A 156 17.97 -3.60 7.97
CA ARG A 156 18.35 -5.03 8.11
C ARG A 156 17.58 -5.77 9.20
N ARG A 157 16.27 -5.49 9.29
CA ARG A 157 15.37 -6.04 10.28
C ARG A 157 13.98 -6.27 9.69
N VAL A 158 13.43 -7.44 9.93
CA VAL A 158 12.08 -7.83 9.49
C VAL A 158 11.41 -8.66 10.57
N PHE A 159 10.11 -8.52 10.71
CA PHE A 159 9.29 -9.36 11.58
C PHE A 159 8.64 -10.45 10.76
N MET A 160 8.60 -11.66 11.30
CA MET A 160 8.11 -12.85 10.65
C MET A 160 6.97 -13.46 11.47
N LEU A 161 5.88 -13.81 10.79
CA LEU A 161 4.79 -14.64 11.31
C LEU A 161 4.79 -15.98 10.58
N GLY A 162 5.06 -17.06 11.31
CA GLY A 162 5.24 -18.41 10.76
C GLY A 162 6.70 -18.86 10.74
N PRO A 163 7.06 -19.90 9.98
CA PRO A 163 6.27 -20.53 8.91
C PRO A 163 5.16 -21.48 9.38
N ASP A 164 4.14 -21.68 8.54
CA ASP A 164 3.16 -22.77 8.69
C ASP A 164 3.69 -24.11 8.15
N ALA A 165 2.91 -25.19 8.34
CA ALA A 165 3.26 -26.54 7.86
C ALA A 165 3.50 -26.64 6.33
N ARG A 166 3.09 -25.64 5.54
CA ARG A 166 3.35 -25.57 4.08
C ARG A 166 4.53 -24.66 3.74
N GLY A 167 5.23 -24.17 4.75
CA GLY A 167 6.33 -23.22 4.65
C GLY A 167 5.88 -21.79 4.34
N ARG A 168 4.60 -21.45 4.47
CA ARG A 168 4.08 -20.10 4.20
C ARG A 168 4.28 -19.22 5.42
N LEU A 169 4.53 -17.94 5.19
CA LEU A 169 4.75 -16.97 6.25
C LEU A 169 4.32 -15.57 5.80
N VAL A 170 4.26 -14.65 6.75
CA VAL A 170 4.09 -13.22 6.49
C VAL A 170 5.28 -12.45 7.04
N LEU A 171 5.87 -11.60 6.20
CA LEU A 171 6.96 -10.68 6.57
C LEU A 171 6.44 -9.26 6.73
N ARG A 172 6.84 -8.58 7.80
CA ARG A 172 6.56 -7.17 8.07
C ARG A 172 7.84 -6.40 8.24
N VAL A 173 7.91 -5.23 7.61
CA VAL A 173 9.00 -4.27 7.83
C VAL A 173 8.62 -3.34 8.98
N PRO A 174 9.60 -2.73 9.67
CA PRO A 174 9.33 -1.72 10.70
C PRO A 174 8.34 -0.66 10.20
N GLY A 175 7.40 -0.27 11.07
CA GLY A 175 6.37 0.72 10.75
C GLY A 175 5.25 0.23 9.81
N SER A 176 5.14 -1.08 9.53
CA SER A 176 4.08 -1.61 8.67
C SER A 176 3.31 -2.74 9.36
N ILE A 177 2.00 -2.54 9.55
CA ILE A 177 1.07 -3.58 10.01
C ILE A 177 0.67 -4.52 8.87
N ILE A 178 0.72 -4.03 7.62
CA ILE A 178 0.40 -4.83 6.44
C ILE A 178 1.62 -5.65 5.98
N GLY A 179 1.59 -6.94 6.29
CA GLY A 179 2.65 -7.87 5.91
C GLY A 179 2.65 -8.30 4.43
N GLN A 180 3.74 -8.91 4.00
CA GLN A 180 3.95 -9.48 2.67
C GLN A 180 4.05 -11.01 2.79
N PHE A 181 3.27 -11.73 2.00
CA PHE A 181 3.34 -13.19 1.98
C PHE A 181 4.66 -13.67 1.41
N GLY A 182 5.28 -14.61 2.11
CA GLY A 182 6.50 -15.28 1.70
C GLY A 182 6.39 -16.79 1.85
N ARG A 183 7.44 -17.48 1.43
CA ARG A 183 7.59 -18.92 1.60
C ARG A 183 9.03 -19.28 1.93
N VAL A 184 9.22 -20.25 2.80
CA VAL A 184 10.52 -20.88 3.04
C VAL A 184 10.88 -21.74 1.83
N ARG A 185 12.12 -21.59 1.37
CA ARG A 185 12.75 -22.33 0.27
C ARG A 185 14.14 -22.80 0.70
N THR A 186 14.71 -23.73 -0.04
CA THR A 186 16.08 -24.24 0.18
C THR A 186 17.16 -23.34 -0.41
N ALA A 187 16.80 -22.49 -1.37
CA ALA A 187 17.71 -21.58 -2.06
C ALA A 187 17.10 -20.17 -2.20
N PRO A 188 17.94 -19.13 -2.32
CA PRO A 188 17.47 -17.78 -2.61
C PRO A 188 16.91 -17.66 -4.03
N THR A 189 16.23 -16.56 -4.34
CA THR A 189 15.82 -16.27 -5.72
C THR A 189 17.05 -16.14 -6.63
N PRO A 190 17.11 -16.83 -7.78
CA PRO A 190 18.22 -16.68 -8.73
C PRO A 190 18.48 -15.23 -9.12
N GLY A 191 19.76 -14.85 -9.23
CA GLY A 191 20.17 -13.49 -9.56
C GLY A 191 20.01 -12.45 -8.44
N SER A 192 19.64 -12.87 -7.22
CA SER A 192 19.61 -11.97 -6.07
C SER A 192 21.02 -11.59 -5.63
N ARG A 193 21.22 -10.34 -5.21
CA ARG A 193 22.52 -9.79 -4.76
C ARG A 193 22.36 -9.14 -3.39
N ASP A 194 23.45 -9.02 -2.63
CA ASP A 194 23.44 -8.25 -1.37
C ASP A 194 23.04 -6.81 -1.68
N PRO A 195 22.08 -6.23 -0.94
CA PRO A 195 21.77 -4.82 -1.10
C PRO A 195 22.97 -3.97 -0.64
N GLY A 196 23.51 -3.18 -1.55
CA GLY A 196 24.48 -2.15 -1.21
C GLY A 196 23.89 -1.05 -0.33
N GLU A 197 24.68 -0.03 -0.05
CA GLU A 197 24.27 1.10 0.77
C GLU A 197 23.04 1.82 0.20
N VAL A 198 22.08 2.14 1.07
CA VAL A 198 20.82 2.79 0.68
C VAL A 198 20.81 4.22 1.18
N ALA A 199 20.73 5.17 0.24
CA ALA A 199 20.62 6.58 0.58
C ALA A 199 19.39 6.86 1.48
N PRO A 200 19.47 7.80 2.44
CA PRO A 200 18.42 8.04 3.44
C PRO A 200 17.01 8.23 2.85
N ASP A 201 16.90 9.01 1.77
CA ASP A 201 15.62 9.36 1.14
C ASP A 201 15.14 8.37 0.07
N ALA A 202 15.97 7.37 -0.27
CA ALA A 202 15.67 6.43 -1.37
C ALA A 202 14.36 5.67 -1.14
N VAL A 203 14.04 5.36 0.11
CA VAL A 203 12.80 4.66 0.51
C VAL A 203 11.57 5.49 0.15
N VAL A 204 11.55 6.76 0.56
CA VAL A 204 10.40 7.66 0.36
C VAL A 204 10.24 7.99 -1.13
N ILE A 205 11.34 8.25 -1.84
CA ILE A 205 11.32 8.50 -3.29
C ILE A 205 10.78 7.28 -4.05
N ALA A 206 11.22 6.07 -3.71
CA ALA A 206 10.71 4.84 -4.30
C ALA A 206 9.21 4.66 -4.00
N PHE A 207 8.77 4.96 -2.78
CA PHE A 207 7.36 4.88 -2.39
C PHE A 207 6.49 5.88 -3.17
N VAL A 208 6.94 7.12 -3.35
CA VAL A 208 6.22 8.12 -4.17
C VAL A 208 6.11 7.67 -5.62
N ARG A 209 7.15 7.03 -6.19
CA ARG A 209 7.09 6.45 -7.55
C ARG A 209 6.06 5.32 -7.62
N GLU A 210 6.00 4.46 -6.61
CA GLU A 210 4.98 3.41 -6.50
C GLU A 210 3.57 3.97 -6.39
N LEU A 211 3.37 5.04 -5.61
CA LEU A 211 2.08 5.73 -5.51
C LEU A 211 1.66 6.32 -6.86
N ARG A 212 2.60 6.91 -7.63
CA ARG A 212 2.32 7.43 -8.98
C ARG A 212 1.90 6.34 -9.95
N LEU A 213 2.61 5.20 -9.94
CA LEU A 213 2.27 4.05 -10.77
C LEU A 213 0.89 3.49 -10.40
N ARG A 214 0.61 3.32 -9.10
CA ARG A 214 -0.70 2.87 -8.63
C ARG A 214 -1.80 3.86 -8.98
N ALA A 215 -1.56 5.16 -8.86
CA ALA A 215 -2.51 6.17 -9.27
C ALA A 215 -2.79 6.09 -10.77
N ALA A 216 -1.77 5.96 -11.62
CA ALA A 216 -1.93 5.78 -13.05
C ALA A 216 -2.76 4.52 -13.39
N LEU A 217 -2.43 3.38 -12.79
CA LEU A 217 -3.19 2.13 -12.99
C LEU A 217 -4.66 2.27 -12.56
N VAL A 218 -4.90 2.91 -11.41
CA VAL A 218 -6.26 3.17 -10.92
C VAL A 218 -6.99 4.12 -11.86
N SER A 219 -6.35 5.20 -12.33
CA SER A 219 -6.93 6.11 -13.32
C SER A 219 -7.32 5.39 -14.60
N THR A 220 -6.40 4.57 -15.15
CA THR A 220 -6.68 3.75 -16.34
C THR A 220 -7.86 2.80 -16.09
N ALA A 221 -7.92 2.14 -14.93
CA ALA A 221 -9.02 1.26 -14.59
C ALA A 221 -10.37 2.00 -14.51
N PHE A 222 -10.40 3.21 -13.94
CA PHE A 222 -11.61 4.03 -13.89
C PHE A 222 -12.07 4.48 -15.29
N LEU A 223 -11.13 4.85 -16.17
CA LEU A 223 -11.45 5.22 -17.56
C LEU A 223 -11.96 4.02 -18.36
N VAL A 224 -11.30 2.86 -18.24
CA VAL A 224 -11.74 1.61 -18.87
C VAL A 224 -13.12 1.19 -18.33
N ALA A 225 -13.37 1.33 -17.03
CA ALA A 225 -14.68 1.05 -16.45
C ALA A 225 -15.76 1.98 -17.00
N GLY A 226 -15.48 3.28 -17.11
CA GLY A 226 -16.40 4.25 -17.71
C GLY A 226 -16.72 3.91 -19.17
N ALA A 227 -15.71 3.56 -19.97
CA ALA A 227 -15.90 3.12 -21.36
C ALA A 227 -16.70 1.81 -21.44
N PHE A 228 -16.42 0.87 -20.53
CA PHE A 228 -17.15 -0.40 -20.44
C PHE A 228 -18.62 -0.19 -20.09
N VAL A 229 -18.94 0.72 -19.17
CA VAL A 229 -20.33 1.09 -18.85
C VAL A 229 -21.04 1.65 -20.08
N TRP A 230 -20.37 2.50 -20.87
CA TRP A 230 -20.93 3.03 -22.10
C TRP A 230 -21.25 1.94 -23.12
N VAL A 231 -20.27 1.08 -23.42
CA VAL A 231 -20.43 -0.04 -24.36
C VAL A 231 -21.53 -1.00 -23.89
N LEU A 232 -21.61 -1.27 -22.58
CA LEU A 232 -22.64 -2.11 -22.02
C LEU A 232 -24.04 -1.49 -22.17
N ALA A 233 -24.16 -0.17 -22.05
CA ALA A 233 -25.43 0.53 -22.25
C ALA A 233 -25.87 0.49 -23.73
N GLU A 234 -24.94 0.65 -24.68
CA GLU A 234 -25.24 0.51 -26.11
C GLU A 234 -25.67 -0.91 -26.46
N ALA A 235 -24.87 -1.90 -26.08
CA ALA A 235 -25.17 -3.31 -26.33
C ALA A 235 -26.47 -3.74 -25.63
N GLY A 236 -26.74 -3.20 -24.44
CA GLY A 236 -27.98 -3.47 -23.71
C GLY A 236 -29.21 -2.85 -24.39
N ALA A 237 -29.06 -1.68 -24.99
CA ALA A 237 -30.13 -1.06 -25.76
C ALA A 237 -30.48 -1.89 -27.02
N GLU A 238 -29.47 -2.44 -27.68
CA GLU A 238 -29.66 -3.31 -28.86
C GLU A 238 -30.22 -4.69 -28.49
N ALA A 239 -29.68 -5.33 -27.45
CA ALA A 239 -30.01 -6.72 -27.10
C ALA A 239 -31.30 -6.87 -26.27
N PHE A 240 -31.61 -5.87 -25.43
CA PHE A 240 -32.71 -5.95 -24.44
C PHE A 240 -33.75 -4.84 -24.59
N GLY A 241 -33.62 -3.96 -25.59
CA GLY A 241 -34.51 -2.81 -25.75
C GLY A 241 -34.40 -1.80 -24.61
N PHE A 242 -33.30 -1.80 -23.86
CA PHE A 242 -33.06 -0.75 -22.87
C PHE A 242 -32.98 0.62 -23.53
N PRO A 243 -33.26 1.72 -22.81
CA PRO A 243 -33.02 3.05 -23.32
C PRO A 243 -31.57 3.18 -23.79
N ARG A 244 -31.37 3.71 -25.00
CA ARG A 244 -30.04 4.05 -25.52
C ARG A 244 -29.30 4.94 -24.51
N PRO A 245 -27.94 4.91 -24.50
CA PRO A 245 -27.16 5.77 -23.63
C PRO A 245 -27.66 7.20 -23.70
N ASN A 246 -27.95 7.78 -22.55
CA ASN A 246 -28.55 9.10 -22.43
C ASN A 246 -27.68 9.97 -21.50
N GLY A 247 -28.20 11.14 -21.13
CA GLY A 247 -27.52 12.05 -20.21
C GLY A 247 -27.11 11.40 -18.89
N VAL A 248 -27.88 10.43 -18.37
CA VAL A 248 -27.54 9.72 -17.13
C VAL A 248 -26.29 8.86 -17.31
N THR A 249 -26.21 8.07 -18.39
CA THR A 249 -25.01 7.28 -18.72
C THR A 249 -23.79 8.18 -18.89
N ALA A 250 -23.96 9.32 -19.58
CA ALA A 250 -22.88 10.30 -19.74
C ALA A 250 -22.40 10.86 -18.39
N VAL A 251 -23.32 11.20 -17.48
CA VAL A 251 -22.98 11.64 -16.11
C VAL A 251 -22.19 10.58 -15.36
N PHE A 252 -22.56 9.30 -15.47
CA PHE A 252 -21.78 8.22 -14.87
C PHE A 252 -20.37 8.13 -15.45
N CYS A 253 -20.21 8.12 -16.77
CA CYS A 253 -18.90 8.07 -17.43
C CYS A 253 -18.00 9.26 -17.01
N VAL A 254 -18.58 10.47 -16.95
CA VAL A 254 -17.88 11.67 -16.46
C VAL A 254 -17.48 11.49 -14.99
N ALA A 255 -18.37 10.97 -14.14
CA ALA A 255 -18.05 10.70 -12.74
C ALA A 255 -16.89 9.69 -12.60
N TYR A 256 -16.89 8.60 -13.38
CA TYR A 256 -15.77 7.64 -13.44
C TYR A 256 -14.47 8.32 -13.87
N ALA A 257 -14.50 9.18 -14.89
CA ALA A 257 -13.34 9.93 -15.35
C ALA A 257 -12.80 10.88 -14.26
N LEU A 258 -13.67 11.63 -13.58
CA LEU A 258 -13.30 12.52 -12.48
C LEU A 258 -12.67 11.76 -11.30
N LEU A 259 -13.23 10.61 -10.93
CA LEU A 259 -12.65 9.71 -9.93
C LEU A 259 -11.27 9.19 -10.36
N GLY A 260 -11.11 8.89 -11.65
CA GLY A 260 -9.83 8.53 -12.25
C GLY A 260 -8.78 9.63 -12.11
N VAL A 261 -9.13 10.89 -12.34
CA VAL A 261 -8.21 12.04 -12.28
C VAL A 261 -7.86 12.46 -10.84
N ALA A 262 -8.79 12.28 -9.89
CA ALA A 262 -8.59 12.67 -8.50
C ALA A 262 -7.34 12.04 -7.84
N ARG A 263 -7.03 10.78 -8.17
CA ARG A 263 -5.91 10.03 -7.60
C ARG A 263 -4.53 10.58 -8.00
N PRO A 264 -4.23 10.81 -9.30
CA PRO A 264 -3.00 11.50 -9.72
C PRO A 264 -2.82 12.87 -9.07
N VAL A 265 -3.88 13.67 -8.95
CA VAL A 265 -3.82 15.00 -8.30
C VAL A 265 -3.39 14.86 -6.85
N GLN A 266 -4.02 13.94 -6.10
CA GLN A 266 -3.64 13.63 -4.73
C GLN A 266 -2.16 13.22 -4.64
N VAL A 267 -1.72 12.26 -5.44
CA VAL A 267 -0.32 11.79 -5.42
C VAL A 267 0.68 12.87 -5.84
N ARG A 268 0.32 13.76 -6.77
CA ARG A 268 1.15 14.91 -7.13
C ARG A 268 1.36 15.84 -5.95
N SER A 269 0.33 16.09 -5.14
CA SER A 269 0.45 16.91 -3.93
C SER A 269 1.38 16.28 -2.89
N ILE A 270 1.26 14.97 -2.64
CA ILE A 270 2.19 14.20 -1.79
C ILE A 270 3.63 14.32 -2.31
N ALA A 271 3.82 14.09 -3.62
CA ALA A 271 5.14 14.14 -4.22
C ALA A 271 5.76 15.55 -4.21
N ARG A 272 4.94 16.60 -4.25
CA ARG A 272 5.40 17.98 -4.09
C ARG A 272 5.84 18.23 -2.65
N ALA A 273 4.98 17.91 -1.68
CA ALA A 273 5.27 18.07 -0.26
C ALA A 273 6.57 17.36 0.15
N VAL A 274 6.75 16.10 -0.24
CA VAL A 274 7.95 15.30 0.07
C VAL A 274 9.25 15.96 -0.44
N ARG A 275 9.19 16.70 -1.55
CA ARG A 275 10.38 17.32 -2.16
C ARG A 275 10.69 18.70 -1.62
N THR A 276 9.68 19.44 -1.17
CA THR A 276 9.82 20.88 -0.92
C THR A 276 9.59 21.29 0.52
N GLN A 277 9.10 20.39 1.38
CA GLN A 277 8.69 20.73 2.74
C GLN A 277 9.51 19.91 3.75
N PRO A 278 9.94 20.52 4.87
CA PRO A 278 10.62 19.81 5.94
C PRO A 278 9.63 18.95 6.72
N TRP A 279 10.14 17.91 7.37
CA TRP A 279 9.38 17.14 8.36
C TRP A 279 9.22 17.94 9.65
N THR A 280 8.00 18.00 10.17
CA THR A 280 7.67 18.58 11.47
C THR A 280 7.02 17.50 12.32
N GLU A 281 7.60 17.27 13.50
CA GLU A 281 7.05 16.34 14.48
C GLU A 281 5.96 17.01 15.31
N LEU A 282 4.83 16.33 15.50
CA LEU A 282 3.75 16.77 16.37
C LEU A 282 3.38 15.66 17.36
N GLY A 283 3.20 16.03 18.63
CA GLY A 283 2.61 15.13 19.62
C GLY A 283 1.12 14.93 19.32
N VAL A 284 0.66 13.68 19.32
CA VAL A 284 -0.73 13.33 18.98
C VAL A 284 -1.29 12.30 19.95
N THR A 285 -2.55 12.48 20.32
CA THR A 285 -3.32 11.51 21.10
C THR A 285 -4.56 11.14 20.31
N LEU A 286 -4.79 9.85 20.09
CA LEU A 286 -6.00 9.37 19.43
C LEU A 286 -7.15 9.40 20.44
N ASP A 287 -8.25 10.04 20.06
CA ASP A 287 -9.48 10.12 20.87
C ASP A 287 -10.42 8.95 20.55
N THR A 288 -10.28 8.35 19.37
CA THR A 288 -11.06 7.18 18.95
C THR A 288 -10.12 6.00 18.66
N PRO A 289 -10.57 4.75 18.84
CA PRO A 289 -9.83 3.61 18.32
C PRO A 289 -9.64 3.73 16.80
N VAL A 290 -8.62 3.04 16.28
CA VAL A 290 -8.41 2.93 14.83
C VAL A 290 -9.50 2.06 14.25
N GLU A 291 -10.29 2.59 13.32
CA GLU A 291 -11.35 1.87 12.63
C GLU A 291 -10.85 1.39 11.26
N PRO A 292 -10.46 0.12 11.09
CA PRO A 292 -9.95 -0.38 9.82
C PRO A 292 -11.05 -0.52 8.75
N HIS A 293 -10.66 -0.37 7.49
CA HIS A 293 -11.44 -0.72 6.32
C HIS A 293 -10.82 -1.93 5.62
N ALA A 294 -11.63 -2.68 4.88
CA ALA A 294 -11.20 -3.83 4.10
C ALA A 294 -10.24 -3.52 2.92
N THR A 295 -9.87 -2.25 2.74
CA THR A 295 -8.95 -1.75 1.70
C THR A 295 -7.52 -1.53 2.19
N GLY A 296 -7.22 -1.85 3.45
CA GLY A 296 -5.91 -1.56 4.05
C GLY A 296 -5.77 -0.08 4.47
N THR A 297 -6.89 0.63 4.56
CA THR A 297 -6.99 2.00 5.10
C THR A 297 -7.83 1.99 6.37
N GLY A 298 -7.82 3.04 7.16
CA GLY A 298 -8.69 3.19 8.34
C GLY A 298 -9.12 4.64 8.56
N ASN A 299 -9.97 4.83 9.56
CA ASN A 299 -10.28 6.12 10.13
C ASN A 299 -9.79 6.20 11.58
N ALA A 300 -9.51 7.42 12.03
CA ALA A 300 -9.32 7.73 13.43
C ALA A 300 -9.55 9.24 13.63
N MET A 301 -9.79 9.65 14.87
CA MET A 301 -9.76 11.04 15.31
C MET A 301 -8.82 11.18 16.49
N GLY A 302 -8.27 12.38 16.65
CA GLY A 302 -7.40 12.68 17.77
C GLY A 302 -7.19 14.17 17.97
N ARG A 303 -6.29 14.47 18.90
CA ARG A 303 -5.80 15.81 19.19
C ARG A 303 -4.30 15.87 18.94
N VAL A 304 -3.87 16.97 18.33
CA VAL A 304 -2.46 17.23 18.04
C VAL A 304 -2.01 18.51 18.74
N THR A 305 -0.82 18.48 19.33
CA THR A 305 -0.19 19.66 19.94
C THR A 305 0.68 20.34 18.87
N LEU A 306 0.30 21.56 18.52
CA LEU A 306 1.03 22.40 17.55
C LEU A 306 2.31 22.98 18.19
N PRO A 307 3.29 23.44 17.39
CA PRO A 307 4.56 24.00 17.91
C PRO A 307 4.40 25.17 18.89
N GLY A 308 3.27 25.89 18.86
CA GLY A 308 2.94 26.95 19.81
C GLY A 308 2.14 26.49 21.04
N GLY A 309 2.16 25.20 21.39
CA GLY A 309 1.43 24.62 22.52
C GLY A 309 -0.09 24.49 22.34
N ARG A 310 -0.66 25.11 21.30
CA ARG A 310 -2.09 25.03 20.98
C ARG A 310 -2.48 23.62 20.57
N VAL A 311 -3.60 23.14 21.08
CA VAL A 311 -4.18 21.85 20.69
C VAL A 311 -5.14 22.05 19.51
N ALA A 312 -5.03 21.22 18.48
CA ALA A 312 -5.97 21.18 17.36
C ALA A 312 -6.56 19.77 17.22
N ARG A 313 -7.77 19.65 16.66
CA ARG A 313 -8.31 18.32 16.32
C ARG A 313 -7.66 17.84 15.04
N VAL A 314 -7.37 16.55 14.95
CA VAL A 314 -6.87 15.91 13.73
C VAL A 314 -7.82 14.81 13.32
N ARG A 315 -8.24 14.85 12.04
CA ARG A 315 -9.09 13.83 11.45
C ARG A 315 -8.30 13.01 10.44
N PHE A 316 -8.27 11.70 10.66
CA PHE A 316 -7.71 10.74 9.74
C PHE A 316 -8.86 10.06 8.98
N GLY A 317 -9.11 10.50 7.74
CA GLY A 317 -10.13 9.89 6.87
C GLY A 317 -9.51 9.01 5.79
N ARG A 318 -9.82 7.71 5.77
CA ARG A 318 -9.30 6.72 4.79
C ARG A 318 -7.77 6.74 4.65
N GLN A 319 -7.06 6.80 5.78
CA GLN A 319 -5.59 6.81 5.80
C GLN A 319 -5.01 5.40 5.75
N PRO A 320 -3.79 5.19 5.23
CA PRO A 320 -3.14 3.88 5.31
C PRO A 320 -3.06 3.39 6.77
N LEU A 321 -3.37 2.12 7.00
CA LEU A 321 -3.34 1.57 8.37
C LEU A 321 -1.95 1.64 8.99
N ASP A 322 -0.90 1.50 8.17
CA ASP A 322 0.48 1.70 8.60
C ASP A 322 0.66 3.08 9.27
N LEU A 323 0.06 4.16 8.75
CA LEU A 323 0.14 5.49 9.37
C LEU A 323 -0.59 5.53 10.73
N LEU A 324 -1.82 5.01 10.76
CA LEU A 324 -2.67 5.06 11.96
C LEU A 324 -2.07 4.27 13.12
N VAL A 325 -1.48 3.11 12.83
CA VAL A 325 -0.80 2.26 13.81
C VAL A 325 0.47 2.93 14.34
N ASN A 326 1.28 3.53 13.48
CA ASN A 326 2.44 4.29 13.98
C ASN A 326 1.99 5.43 14.89
N VAL A 327 0.92 6.16 14.54
CA VAL A 327 0.37 7.22 15.39
C VAL A 327 -0.14 6.67 16.73
N ARG A 328 -0.87 5.55 16.71
CA ARG A 328 -1.39 4.87 17.91
C ARG A 328 -0.27 4.53 18.89
N GLU A 329 0.80 3.92 18.39
CA GLU A 329 1.87 3.34 19.21
C GLU A 329 2.92 4.36 19.64
N THR A 330 3.23 5.31 18.77
CA THR A 330 4.31 6.28 19.00
C THR A 330 3.82 7.57 19.61
N GLN A 331 2.49 7.83 19.55
CA GLN A 331 1.87 9.12 19.91
C GLN A 331 2.51 10.31 19.19
N ARG A 332 3.08 10.07 18.01
CA ARG A 332 3.76 11.06 17.18
C ARG A 332 3.16 11.06 15.79
N LEU A 333 2.90 12.26 15.27
CA LEU A 333 2.47 12.52 13.91
C LEU A 333 3.51 13.37 13.21
N TRP A 334 4.13 12.83 12.17
CA TRP A 334 5.06 13.59 11.35
C TRP A 334 4.32 14.15 10.15
N VAL A 335 4.37 15.47 9.98
CA VAL A 335 3.77 16.18 8.85
C VAL A 335 4.85 16.84 8.00
N LEU A 336 4.56 17.04 6.72
CA LEU A 336 5.38 17.82 5.82
C LEU A 336 4.89 19.28 5.80
N GLY A 337 5.78 20.20 6.15
CA GLY A 337 5.52 21.64 6.20
C GLY A 337 4.98 22.13 7.55
N VAL A 338 4.67 23.43 7.61
CA VAL A 338 4.16 24.08 8.82
C VAL A 338 2.71 23.65 9.08
N PRO A 339 2.38 23.15 10.28
CA PRO A 339 1.02 22.71 10.59
C PRO A 339 0.08 23.90 10.79
N GLU A 340 -0.95 23.98 9.95
CA GLU A 340 -1.99 25.02 10.02
C GLU A 340 -3.39 24.39 10.05
N ARG A 341 -4.29 24.97 10.86
CA ARG A 341 -5.70 24.55 10.92
C ARG A 341 -6.40 24.80 9.58
N GLY A 342 -7.41 23.99 9.29
CA GLY A 342 -8.22 24.05 8.07
C GLY A 342 -7.53 23.53 6.80
N ARG A 343 -6.21 23.24 6.84
CA ARG A 343 -5.46 22.78 5.67
C ARG A 343 -5.29 21.27 5.67
N ARG A 344 -5.28 20.70 4.46
CA ARG A 344 -4.85 19.30 4.25
C ARG A 344 -3.33 19.26 4.25
N LEU A 345 -2.78 18.51 5.19
CA LEU A 345 -1.35 18.27 5.30
C LEU A 345 -1.02 16.87 4.78
N VAL A 346 0.23 16.67 4.37
CA VAL A 346 0.74 15.33 4.11
C VAL A 346 1.41 14.86 5.39
N ALA A 347 1.00 13.70 5.90
CA ALA A 347 1.58 13.08 7.07
C ALA A 347 2.18 11.73 6.72
N GLY A 348 3.11 11.25 7.54
CA GLY A 348 3.82 10.01 7.29
C GLY A 348 4.73 9.61 8.43
N VAL A 349 5.70 8.76 8.08
CA VAL A 349 6.80 8.40 8.98
C VAL A 349 8.10 8.65 8.19
N PRO A 350 8.94 9.61 8.60
CA PRO A 350 10.22 9.86 7.96
C PRO A 350 11.03 8.59 7.70
N GLY A 351 11.65 8.51 6.52
CA GLY A 351 12.43 7.35 6.09
C GLY A 351 11.63 6.06 5.85
N HIS A 352 10.29 6.04 6.00
CA HIS A 352 9.46 4.85 5.84
C HIS A 352 8.45 5.01 4.69
N PRO A 353 7.96 3.91 4.08
CA PRO A 353 7.01 3.94 2.96
C PRO A 353 5.57 4.15 3.44
N VAL A 354 5.35 5.20 4.24
CA VAL A 354 4.08 5.51 4.89
C VAL A 354 3.79 6.99 4.69
N LEU A 355 2.79 7.29 3.84
CA LEU A 355 2.34 8.65 3.54
C LEU A 355 0.82 8.68 3.40
N GLY A 356 0.20 9.75 3.89
CA GLY A 356 -1.23 9.97 3.86
C GLY A 356 -1.57 11.47 3.92
N HIS A 357 -2.85 11.80 3.75
CA HIS A 357 -3.33 13.17 3.92
C HIS A 357 -4.14 13.30 5.20
N VAL A 358 -3.75 14.21 6.08
CA VAL A 358 -4.50 14.51 7.31
C VAL A 358 -5.09 15.90 7.23
N ARG A 359 -6.15 16.15 8.00
CA ARG A 359 -6.74 17.47 8.15
C ARG A 359 -6.69 17.87 9.62
N LEU A 360 -6.20 19.07 9.86
CA LEU A 360 -6.26 19.71 11.17
C LEU A 360 -7.48 20.63 11.19
N ASP A 361 -8.33 20.48 12.19
CA ASP A 361 -9.54 21.29 12.38
C ASP A 361 -9.33 22.37 13.45
#